data_AF-A0A849QB88-F1
#
_entry.id   AF-A0A849QB88-F1
#
_cell.length_a   1.000
_cell.length_b   1.000
_cell.length_c   1.000
_cell.angle_alpha   90.00
_cell.angle_beta   90.00
_cell.angle_gamma   90.00
#
_symmetry.space_group_name_H-M   'P 1'
#
loop_
_entity.id
_entity.type
_entity.pdbx_description
1 polymer ?
#
loop_
_entity_poly.entity_id
_entity_poly.type
_entity_poly.pdbx_seq_one_letter_code
_entity_poly.pdbx_strand_id
1 'polypeptide(L)'
;MQTKTKQEVEILKEIRDLPEMVQEKILKMVHFFRSEIMMNESSEENATNDFLSVCGTWDDKRSIDEQINDIYSSRKSTLRTEKIF
;
A
#
# COMPACT_ATOMS: atom_id res chain seq x y z
N MET A 1 -28.04 3.83 -10.34
CA MET A 1 -26.87 3.11 -10.87
C MET A 1 -27.28 1.69 -11.21
N GLN A 2 -27.07 1.23 -12.44
CA GLN A 2 -27.23 -0.19 -12.79
C GLN A 2 -25.87 -0.86 -12.61
N THR A 3 -25.75 -1.71 -11.59
CA THR A 3 -24.55 -2.53 -11.36
C THR A 3 -24.67 -3.84 -12.15
N LYS A 4 -23.63 -4.21 -12.89
CA LYS A 4 -23.62 -5.37 -13.80
C LYS A 4 -23.43 -6.70 -13.07
N THR A 5 -22.77 -6.70 -11.91
CA THR A 5 -22.42 -7.93 -11.17
C THR A 5 -22.63 -7.80 -9.66
N LYS A 6 -22.67 -8.94 -8.95
CA LYS A 6 -22.73 -8.96 -7.48
C LYS A 6 -21.50 -8.31 -6.85
N GLN A 7 -20.34 -8.52 -7.46
CA GLN A 7 -19.06 -7.96 -7.01
C GLN A 7 -19.05 -6.43 -7.10
N GLU A 8 -19.65 -5.85 -8.15
CA GLU A 8 -19.75 -4.39 -8.28
C GLU A 8 -20.59 -3.79 -7.14
N VAL A 9 -21.68 -4.46 -6.75
CA VAL A 9 -22.52 -4.02 -5.62
C VAL A 9 -21.75 -4.01 -4.31
N GLU A 10 -20.96 -5.05 -4.05
CA GLU A 10 -20.16 -5.16 -2.82
C GLU A 10 -19.06 -4.09 -2.78
N ILE A 11 -18.31 -3.92 -3.86
CA ILE A 11 -17.27 -2.88 -3.95
C ILE A 11 -17.85 -1.48 -3.71
N LEU A 12 -19.00 -1.18 -4.30
CA LEU A 12 -19.64 0.12 -4.13
C LEU A 12 -20.15 0.37 -2.71
N LYS A 13 -20.54 -0.69 -1.99
CA LYS A 13 -20.92 -0.56 -0.57
C LYS A 13 -19.70 -0.20 0.27
N GLU A 14 -18.57 -0.88 0.05
CA GLU A 14 -17.33 -0.63 0.80
C GLU A 14 -16.76 0.78 0.56
N ILE A 15 -16.85 1.30 -0.67
CA ILE A 15 -16.27 2.61 -1.02
C ILE A 15 -17.14 3.79 -0.58
N ARG A 16 -18.47 3.63 -0.59
CA ARG A 16 -19.41 4.76 -0.42
C ARG A 16 -19.29 5.47 0.93
N ASP A 17 -19.01 4.72 1.99
CA ASP A 17 -18.96 5.25 3.36
C ASP A 17 -17.58 5.80 3.72
N LEU A 18 -16.61 5.75 2.79
CA LEU A 18 -15.27 6.28 2.99
C LEU A 18 -15.22 7.80 2.75
N PRO A 19 -14.33 8.53 3.44
CA PRO A 19 -14.09 9.95 3.15
C PRO A 19 -13.66 10.16 1.70
N GLU A 20 -14.03 11.30 1.11
CA GLU A 20 -13.73 11.66 -0.29
C GLU A 20 -12.23 11.52 -0.63
N MET A 21 -11.34 11.99 0.26
CA MET A 21 -9.90 11.83 0.13
C MET A 21 -9.46 10.37 -0.04
N VAL A 22 -10.15 9.44 0.63
CA VAL A 22 -9.85 8.00 0.55
C VAL A 22 -10.43 7.42 -0.74
N GLN A 23 -11.63 7.86 -1.15
CA GLN A 23 -12.22 7.45 -2.42
C GLN A 23 -11.34 7.86 -3.62
N GLU A 24 -10.78 9.07 -3.60
CA GLU A 24 -9.82 9.54 -4.61
C GLU A 24 -8.55 8.67 -4.68
N LYS A 25 -8.02 8.27 -3.53
CA LYS A 25 -6.86 7.36 -3.47
C LYS A 25 -7.18 5.98 -4.04
N ILE A 26 -8.34 5.43 -3.70
CA ILE A 26 -8.82 4.15 -4.22
C ILE A 26 -8.99 4.23 -5.74
N LEU A 27 -9.55 5.33 -6.25
CA LEU A 27 -9.69 5.53 -7.69
C LEU A 27 -8.33 5.53 -8.41
N LYS A 28 -7.31 6.21 -7.86
CA LYS A 28 -5.95 6.19 -8.40
C LYS A 28 -5.35 4.77 -8.41
N MET A 29 -5.53 4.02 -7.32
CA MET A 29 -5.10 2.62 -7.25
C MET A 29 -5.79 1.75 -8.31
N VAL A 30 -7.11 1.87 -8.48
CA VAL A 30 -7.86 1.12 -9.50
C VAL A 30 -7.38 1.47 -10.91
N HIS A 31 -7.09 2.74 -11.18
CA HIS A 31 -6.51 3.15 -12.47
C HIS A 31 -5.14 2.53 -12.71
N PHE A 32 -4.25 2.55 -11.72
CA PHE A 32 -2.93 1.91 -11.79
C PHE A 32 -3.04 0.40 -12.03
N PHE A 33 -3.86 -0.31 -11.26
CA PHE A 33 -4.06 -1.74 -11.49
C PHE A 33 -4.64 -2.03 -12.86
N ARG A 34 -5.53 -1.17 -13.37
CA ARG A 34 -6.08 -1.33 -14.71
C ARG A 34 -5.01 -1.13 -15.78
N SER A 35 -4.10 -0.17 -15.65
CA SER A 35 -3.01 0.01 -16.61
C SER A 35 -2.07 -1.19 -16.57
N GLU A 36 -1.65 -1.63 -15.39
CA GLU A 36 -0.70 -2.74 -15.25
C GLU A 36 -1.28 -4.09 -15.70
N ILE A 37 -2.53 -4.41 -15.34
CA ILE A 37 -3.14 -5.71 -15.69
C ILE A 37 -3.48 -5.77 -17.19
N MET A 38 -3.76 -4.64 -17.83
CA MET A 38 -4.23 -4.60 -19.22
C MET A 38 -3.14 -4.22 -20.23
N MET A 39 -2.02 -3.65 -19.80
CA MET A 39 -0.88 -3.32 -20.66
C MET A 39 0.21 -4.39 -20.52
N ASN A 40 0.28 -5.30 -21.49
CA ASN A 40 1.24 -6.42 -21.51
C ASN A 40 2.72 -6.01 -21.72
N GLU A 41 3.05 -4.72 -21.83
CA GLU A 41 4.38 -4.27 -22.30
C GLU A 41 4.89 -2.96 -21.65
N SER A 42 4.56 -2.67 -20.39
CA SER A 42 5.30 -1.63 -19.64
C SER A 42 6.59 -2.23 -19.06
N SER A 43 7.74 -1.66 -19.42
CA SER A 43 9.04 -2.03 -18.84
C SER A 43 8.98 -1.98 -17.31
N GLU A 44 9.42 -3.04 -16.61
CA GLU A 44 9.37 -3.19 -15.14
C GLU A 44 9.80 -1.94 -14.34
N GLU A 45 10.71 -1.13 -14.90
CA GLU A 45 11.22 0.11 -14.31
C GLU A 45 10.14 1.21 -14.18
N ASN A 46 9.20 1.32 -15.12
CA ASN A 46 8.12 2.31 -15.07
C ASN A 46 7.02 1.91 -14.07
N ALA A 47 6.72 0.61 -13.98
CA ALA A 47 5.71 0.07 -13.08
C ALA A 47 6.02 0.35 -11.60
N THR A 48 7.29 0.25 -11.21
CA THR A 48 7.74 0.53 -9.83
C THR A 48 7.56 2.00 -9.47
N ASN A 49 7.93 2.91 -10.37
CA ASN A 49 7.78 4.35 -10.14
C ASN A 49 6.30 4.76 -10.07
N ASP A 50 5.46 4.22 -10.95
CA ASP A 50 4.03 4.48 -10.95
C ASP A 50 3.35 3.95 -9.68
N PHE A 51 3.72 2.76 -9.20
CA PHE A 51 3.23 2.25 -7.92
C PHE A 51 3.65 3.12 -6.73
N LEU A 52 4.94 3.47 -6.64
CA LEU A 52 5.46 4.33 -5.57
C LEU A 52 4.80 5.71 -5.57
N SER A 53 4.37 6.22 -6.73
CA SER A 53 3.65 7.50 -6.83
C SER A 53 2.28 7.49 -6.14
N VAL A 54 1.66 6.31 -6.00
CA VAL A 54 0.40 6.12 -5.27
C VAL A 54 0.65 6.07 -3.76
N CYS A 55 1.86 5.66 -3.35
CA CYS A 55 2.28 5.68 -1.96
C CYS A 55 2.69 7.09 -1.54
N GLY A 56 2.54 7.38 -0.24
CA GLY A 56 3.10 8.62 0.32
C GLY A 56 4.62 8.58 0.31
N THR A 57 5.26 9.75 0.30
CA THR A 57 6.71 9.86 0.46
C THR A 57 7.10 9.64 1.92
N TRP A 58 8.09 8.79 2.15
CA TRP A 58 8.70 8.65 3.47
C TRP A 58 9.54 9.90 3.78
N ASP A 59 9.06 10.76 4.68
CA ASP A 59 9.78 11.93 5.20
C ASP A 59 10.28 11.63 6.61
N ASP A 60 11.48 11.05 6.69
CA ASP A 60 12.16 10.81 7.96
C ASP A 60 13.41 11.70 8.05
N LYS A 61 13.38 12.60 9.03
CA LYS A 61 14.42 13.60 9.30
C LYS A 61 15.59 13.01 10.11
N ARG A 62 15.44 11.80 10.63
CA ARG A 62 16.49 11.09 11.35
C ARG A 62 17.58 10.68 10.37
N SER A 63 18.82 10.73 10.83
CA SER A 63 19.97 10.19 10.09
C SER A 63 19.80 8.69 9.85
N ILE A 64 20.52 8.16 8.85
CA ILE A 64 20.54 6.71 8.54
C ILE A 64 20.91 5.92 9.81
N ASP A 65 21.89 6.38 10.58
CA ASP A 65 22.33 5.72 11.81
C ASP A 65 21.25 5.70 12.89
N GLU A 66 20.47 6.77 13.03
CA GLU A 66 19.34 6.83 13.97
C GLU A 66 18.20 5.89 13.54
N GLN A 67 17.91 5.81 12.24
CA GLN A 67 16.91 4.88 11.70
C GLN A 67 17.33 3.43 11.93
N ILE A 68 18.60 3.11 11.64
CA ILE A 68 19.19 1.80 11.89
C ILE A 68 19.12 1.48 13.39
N ASN A 69 19.57 2.39 14.25
CA ASN A 69 19.53 2.20 15.69
C ASN A 69 18.11 2.00 16.22
N ASP A 70 17.11 2.72 15.73
CA ASP A 70 15.70 2.52 16.11
C ASP A 70 15.20 1.12 15.73
N ILE A 71 15.49 0.66 14.51
CA ILE A 71 15.14 -0.68 14.03
C ILE A 71 15.84 -1.75 14.87
N TYR A 72 17.13 -1.61 15.17
CA TYR A 72 17.88 -2.62 15.91
C TYR A 72 17.66 -2.56 17.43
N SER A 73 17.34 -1.39 17.99
CA SER A 73 17.03 -1.25 19.42
C SER A 73 15.63 -1.75 19.78
N SER A 74 14.67 -1.58 18.87
CA SER A 74 13.33 -2.17 18.99
C SER A 74 13.34 -3.70 18.80
N ARG A 75 14.37 -4.24 18.11
CA ARG A 75 14.72 -5.67 18.13
C ARG A 75 15.37 -6.06 19.47
N LYS A 76 14.68 -5.81 20.59
CA LYS A 76 14.92 -6.64 21.77
C LYS A 76 14.49 -8.04 21.38
N SER A 77 15.47 -8.94 21.27
CA SER A 77 15.27 -10.38 21.30
C SER A 77 14.22 -10.66 22.36
N THR A 78 12.98 -10.91 21.94
CA THR A 78 12.01 -11.44 22.88
C THR A 78 12.66 -12.72 23.37
N LEU A 79 12.94 -12.78 24.66
CA LEU A 79 13.17 -13.97 25.49
C LEU A 79 11.97 -14.94 25.42
N ARG A 80 11.37 -15.10 24.23
CA ARG A 80 10.23 -15.95 23.94
C ARG A 80 10.66 -17.42 23.85
N THR A 81 11.97 -17.69 23.77
CA THR A 81 12.53 -19.05 23.75
C THR A 81 13.22 -19.50 25.04
N GLU A 82 13.53 -18.61 26.00
CA GLU A 82 14.23 -19.01 27.24
C GLU A 82 13.32 -19.61 28.34
N LYS A 83 12.00 -19.66 28.15
CA LYS A 83 11.07 -20.33 29.09
C LYS A 83 10.50 -21.67 28.58
N ILE A 84 11.01 -22.21 27.47
CA ILE A 84 10.47 -23.44 26.85
C ILE A 84 11.47 -24.61 26.89
N PHE A 85 12.65 -24.45 27.49
CA PHE A 85 13.56 -25.57 27.78
C PHE A 85 13.74 -25.76 29.28
#